data_AF-K5WN25-F1
#
_entry.id   AF-K5WN25-F1
#
_cell.length_a   1.000
_cell.length_b   1.000
_cell.length_c   1.000
_cell.angle_alpha   90.00
_cell.angle_beta   90.00
_cell.angle_gamma   90.00
#
_symmetry.space_group_name_H-M   'P 1'
#
loop_
_entity.id
_entity.type
_entity.pdbx_description
1 polymer ?
#
loop_
_entity_poly.entity_id
_entity_poly.type
_entity_poly.pdbx_seq_one_letter_code
_entity_poly.pdbx_strand_id
1 'polypeptide(L)'
;LTNTEVFCGIFLAPPVRNDGGDPKVFDMGSRWSQRLHACASTTRASIQTTTFSTLNTSSIGDLRITRRPSDQPVLWAMEKTDLMIADINLMWGRVNDKYEGDSSLWTTRSEELYLPAGSAGILAPILLPGEPFTMPSAAWATVYQTTRAEALTDYAGVSDYAVKAKLQSLIDQDPVRGHANIRNIIWTDIMSNAVLGTTTKSNLMVTPNHPSIEYDFRFAIPGFILLALWLPSIVTALALVI
;
A
#
# COMPACT_ATOMS: atom_id res chain seq x y z
N LEU A 1 -28.31 10.75 6.07
CA LEU A 1 -27.11 11.01 5.24
C LEU A 1 -27.27 10.22 3.94
N THR A 2 -27.21 10.87 2.77
CA THR A 2 -27.61 10.25 1.49
C THR A 2 -26.48 10.12 0.46
N ASN A 3 -25.34 10.77 0.69
CA ASN A 3 -24.22 10.82 -0.25
C ASN A 3 -23.06 9.95 0.23
N THR A 4 -23.20 8.63 0.10
CA THR A 4 -22.16 7.67 0.47
C THR A 4 -21.07 7.60 -0.60
N GLU A 5 -19.82 7.57 -0.15
CA GLU A 5 -18.67 7.34 -1.01
C GLU A 5 -18.66 5.90 -1.53
N VAL A 6 -18.65 5.74 -2.85
CA VAL A 6 -18.51 4.43 -3.52
C VAL A 6 -17.46 4.56 -4.60
N PHE A 7 -16.43 3.73 -4.51
CA PHE A 7 -15.39 3.64 -5.52
C PHE A 7 -15.57 2.39 -6.36
N CYS A 8 -15.77 2.60 -7.67
CA CYS A 8 -15.87 1.53 -8.66
C CYS A 8 -14.53 1.38 -9.38
N GLY A 9 -14.05 0.15 -9.50
CA GLY A 9 -12.75 -0.08 -10.12
C GLY A 9 -12.48 -1.53 -10.47
N ILE A 10 -11.35 -1.72 -11.15
CA ILE A 10 -10.87 -3.04 -11.54
C ILE A 10 -9.64 -3.36 -10.71
N PHE A 11 -9.67 -4.50 -10.04
CA PHE A 11 -8.52 -5.06 -9.35
C PHE A 11 -7.92 -6.19 -10.18
N LEU A 12 -6.66 -6.03 -10.58
CA LEU A 12 -5.87 -7.06 -11.24
C LEU A 12 -5.11 -7.87 -10.19
N ALA A 13 -5.46 -9.14 -10.02
CA ALA A 13 -4.82 -10.00 -9.04
C ALA A 13 -3.36 -10.33 -9.41
N PRO A 14 -2.51 -10.67 -8.42
CA PRO A 14 -1.17 -11.20 -8.66
C PRO A 14 -1.18 -12.38 -9.65
N PRO A 15 -0.16 -12.49 -10.51
CA PRO A 15 -0.05 -13.61 -11.45
C PRO A 15 0.20 -14.91 -10.70
N VAL A 16 -0.56 -15.95 -11.04
CA VAL A 16 -0.41 -17.31 -10.52
C VAL A 16 0.03 -18.23 -11.65
N ARG A 17 1.06 -19.02 -11.38
CA ARG A 17 1.61 -20.00 -12.32
C ARG A 17 0.66 -21.19 -12.41
N ASN A 18 0.34 -21.64 -13.62
CA ASN A 18 -0.68 -22.68 -13.85
C ASN A 18 -0.18 -23.89 -14.66
N ASP A 19 1.14 -24.01 -14.86
CA ASP A 19 1.81 -25.13 -15.54
C ASP A 19 2.51 -26.11 -14.57
N GLY A 20 2.35 -25.92 -13.25
CA GLY A 20 2.96 -26.77 -12.23
C GLY A 20 4.46 -26.53 -11.98
N GLY A 21 5.09 -25.57 -12.66
CA GLY A 21 6.47 -25.18 -12.36
C GLY A 21 6.58 -24.30 -11.11
N ASP A 22 7.81 -23.94 -10.73
CA ASP A 22 8.05 -23.11 -9.54
C ASP A 22 7.44 -21.70 -9.74
N PRO A 23 6.47 -21.26 -8.90
CA PRO A 23 5.87 -19.92 -8.99
C PRO A 23 6.85 -18.79 -8.69
N LYS A 24 8.08 -19.12 -8.27
CA LYS A 24 9.18 -18.17 -8.04
C LYS A 24 10.05 -17.93 -9.26
N VAL A 25 10.01 -18.83 -10.24
CA VAL A 25 10.91 -18.82 -11.39
C VAL A 25 10.13 -18.45 -12.65
N PHE A 26 10.66 -17.50 -13.42
CA PHE A 26 10.13 -17.13 -14.72
C PHE A 26 10.89 -17.85 -15.83
N ASP A 27 10.39 -19.03 -16.20
CA ASP A 27 10.99 -19.83 -17.28
C ASP A 27 10.46 -19.42 -18.64
N MET A 28 11.26 -19.58 -19.69
CA MET A 28 10.76 -19.48 -21.07
C MET A 28 9.67 -20.53 -21.30
N GLY A 29 8.53 -20.10 -21.84
CA GLY A 29 7.37 -20.96 -22.05
C GLY A 29 6.50 -21.19 -20.81
N SER A 30 6.83 -20.56 -19.67
CA SER A 30 5.99 -20.64 -18.47
C SER A 30 4.60 -20.03 -18.70
N ARG A 31 3.58 -20.66 -18.13
CA ARG A 31 2.19 -20.21 -18.24
C ARG A 31 1.72 -19.58 -16.93
N TRP A 32 1.15 -18.38 -17.07
CA TRP A 32 0.67 -17.57 -15.96
C TRP A 32 -0.76 -17.14 -16.22
N SER A 33 -1.52 -16.95 -15.15
CA SER A 33 -2.88 -16.41 -15.21
C SER A 33 -3.06 -15.33 -14.15
N GLN A 34 -3.81 -14.30 -14.50
CA GLN A 34 -4.25 -13.25 -13.57
C GLN A 34 -5.77 -13.19 -13.61
N ARG A 35 -6.38 -12.97 -12.44
CA ARG A 35 -7.81 -12.72 -12.35
C ARG A 35 -8.09 -11.23 -12.31
N LEU A 36 -9.11 -10.83 -13.05
CA LEU A 36 -9.59 -9.46 -13.10
C LEU A 36 -10.91 -9.38 -12.33
N HIS A 37 -10.99 -8.48 -11.36
CA HIS A 37 -12.17 -8.30 -10.51
C HIS A 37 -12.71 -6.88 -10.67
N ALA A 38 -13.90 -6.74 -11.25
CA ALA A 38 -14.65 -5.49 -11.19
C ALA A 38 -15.40 -5.42 -9.86
N CYS A 39 -15.20 -4.34 -9.09
CA CYS A 39 -15.76 -4.20 -7.74
C CYS A 39 -16.26 -2.77 -7.51
N ALA A 40 -17.26 -2.64 -6.64
CA ALA A 40 -17.64 -1.40 -6.00
C ALA A 40 -17.33 -1.53 -4.51
N SER A 41 -16.53 -0.62 -3.97
CA SER A 41 -16.18 -0.59 -2.55
C SER A 41 -16.61 0.70 -1.90
N THR A 42 -16.90 0.60 -0.60
CA THR A 42 -17.24 1.74 0.26
C THR A 42 -16.57 1.53 1.61
N THR A 43 -16.41 2.60 2.36
CA THR A 43 -15.86 2.56 3.70
C THR A 43 -16.96 2.82 4.72
N ARG A 44 -16.92 2.04 5.80
CA ARG A 44 -17.86 2.14 6.90
C ARG A 44 -17.11 2.27 8.22
N ALA A 45 -17.38 3.34 8.94
CA ALA A 45 -16.92 3.54 10.31
C ALA A 45 -17.88 2.85 11.29
N SER A 46 -17.32 2.20 12.30
CA SER A 46 -18.06 1.56 13.40
C SER A 46 -17.24 1.67 14.67
N ILE A 47 -17.91 1.61 15.82
CA ILE A 47 -17.24 1.62 17.12
C ILE A 47 -17.17 0.20 17.65
N GLN A 48 -15.98 -0.19 18.10
CA GLN A 48 -15.74 -1.52 18.65
C GLN A 48 -14.87 -1.41 19.90
N THR A 49 -15.20 -2.21 20.91
CA THR A 49 -14.34 -2.42 22.07
C THR A 49 -13.33 -3.50 21.72
N THR A 50 -12.05 -3.14 21.70
CA THR A 50 -10.95 -4.10 21.52
C THR A 50 -10.33 -4.40 22.87
N THR A 51 -10.35 -5.67 23.28
CA THR A 51 -9.73 -6.14 24.51
C THR A 51 -8.47 -6.91 24.18
N PHE A 52 -7.37 -6.47 24.78
CA PHE A 52 -6.06 -7.11 24.71
C PHE A 52 -5.89 -7.93 25.98
N SER A 53 -5.72 -9.23 25.83
CA SER A 53 -5.51 -10.15 26.96
C SER A 53 -4.26 -10.98 26.71
N THR A 54 -3.42 -11.13 27.72
CA THR A 54 -2.24 -12.00 27.65
C THR A 54 -2.18 -12.86 28.90
N LEU A 55 -1.77 -14.12 28.71
CA LEU A 55 -1.54 -15.06 29.82
C LEU A 55 -0.13 -14.91 30.41
N ASN A 56 0.79 -14.29 29.66
CA ASN A 56 2.19 -14.14 30.03
C ASN A 56 2.66 -12.71 29.73
N THR A 57 3.36 -12.09 30.67
CA THR A 57 3.82 -10.69 30.55
C THR A 57 5.12 -10.56 29.74
N SER A 58 5.79 -11.68 29.46
CA SER A 58 7.12 -11.70 28.85
C SER A 58 7.15 -11.79 27.32
N SER A 59 6.03 -12.08 26.65
CA SER A 59 5.98 -12.13 25.18
C SER A 59 4.63 -11.70 24.61
N ILE A 60 4.66 -11.13 23.40
CA ILE A 60 3.49 -10.77 22.60
C ILE A 60 2.86 -12.02 21.95
N GLY A 61 3.55 -13.18 21.95
CA GLY A 61 3.09 -14.41 21.31
C GLY A 61 1.76 -14.94 21.87
N ASP A 62 1.47 -14.67 23.15
CA ASP A 62 0.24 -15.09 23.83
C ASP A 62 -0.86 -13.99 23.83
N LEU A 63 -0.66 -12.91 23.08
CA LEU A 63 -1.61 -11.81 22.99
C LEU A 63 -2.89 -12.25 22.26
N ARG A 64 -3.97 -12.37 23.01
CA ARG A 64 -5.33 -12.59 22.49
C ARG A 64 -6.04 -11.25 22.36
N ILE A 65 -6.43 -10.94 21.13
CA ILE A 65 -7.19 -9.73 20.79
C ILE A 65 -8.63 -10.15 20.54
N THR A 66 -9.56 -9.70 21.38
CA THR A 66 -10.99 -9.85 21.15
C THR A 66 -11.60 -8.51 20.76
N ARG A 67 -12.49 -8.53 19.76
CA ARG A 67 -13.19 -7.33 19.27
C ARG A 67 -14.68 -7.54 19.44
N ARG A 68 -15.34 -6.59 20.10
CA ARG A 68 -16.79 -6.58 20.28
C ARG A 68 -17.35 -5.31 19.65
N PRO A 69 -18.14 -5.39 18.57
CA PRO A 69 -18.86 -4.25 18.03
C PRO A 69 -19.76 -3.63 19.10
N SER A 70 -19.88 -2.31 19.09
CA SER A 70 -20.90 -1.63 19.88
C SER A 70 -22.25 -1.90 19.25
N ASP A 71 -23.19 -2.36 20.06
CA ASP A 71 -24.61 -2.58 19.73
C ASP A 71 -25.46 -1.32 20.01
N GLN A 72 -24.83 -0.22 20.40
CA GLN A 72 -25.50 1.02 20.73
C GLN A 72 -25.32 2.03 19.59
N PRO A 73 -26.43 2.58 19.05
CA PRO A 73 -26.35 3.68 18.11
C PRO A 73 -25.63 4.87 18.73
N VAL A 74 -24.64 5.42 18.03
CA VAL A 74 -23.97 6.66 18.43
C VAL A 74 -24.37 7.79 17.50
N LEU A 75 -24.16 9.02 17.96
CA LEU A 75 -24.36 10.20 17.14
C LEU A 75 -23.14 10.41 16.23
N TRP A 76 -23.34 10.14 14.95
CA TRP A 76 -22.41 10.50 13.89
C TRP A 76 -22.77 11.87 13.36
N ALA A 77 -21.76 12.65 13.00
CA ALA A 77 -21.93 13.92 12.32
C ALA A 77 -20.98 14.05 11.15
N MET A 78 -21.41 14.88 10.21
CA MET A 78 -20.63 15.37 9.11
C MET A 78 -20.75 16.89 9.06
N GLU A 79 -19.73 17.55 8.54
CA GLU A 79 -19.78 18.97 8.24
C GLU A 79 -20.92 19.27 7.26
N LYS A 80 -21.71 20.30 7.54
CA LYS A 80 -22.74 20.81 6.63
C LYS A 80 -22.18 21.95 5.80
N THR A 81 -22.33 21.83 4.49
CA THR A 81 -21.79 22.77 3.51
C THR A 81 -22.71 22.90 2.31
N ASP A 82 -22.63 24.04 1.62
CA ASP A 82 -23.32 24.28 0.34
C ASP A 82 -22.37 24.09 -0.86
N LEU A 83 -21.14 23.62 -0.62
CA LEU A 83 -20.17 23.32 -1.67
C LEU A 83 -20.53 22.03 -2.42
N MET A 84 -20.10 21.93 -3.68
CA MET A 84 -20.24 20.70 -4.45
C MET A 84 -19.33 19.60 -3.89
N ILE A 85 -19.75 18.34 -4.02
CA ILE A 85 -18.98 17.16 -3.56
C ILE A 85 -17.56 17.13 -4.15
N ALA A 86 -17.38 17.65 -5.36
CA ALA A 86 -16.08 17.74 -6.06
C ALA A 86 -15.16 18.86 -5.54
N ASP A 87 -15.65 19.73 -4.66
CA ASP A 87 -14.93 20.90 -4.15
C ASP A 87 -14.69 20.81 -2.64
N ILE A 88 -15.06 19.70 -1.99
CA ILE A 88 -14.97 19.58 -0.53
C ILE A 88 -14.46 18.23 -0.04
N ASN A 89 -13.65 18.32 1.00
CA ASN A 89 -13.18 17.21 1.84
C ASN A 89 -13.95 17.26 3.16
N LEU A 90 -15.10 16.58 3.22
CA LEU A 90 -16.00 16.64 4.37
C LEU A 90 -15.38 16.01 5.62
N MET A 91 -15.36 16.75 6.72
CA MET A 91 -15.08 16.17 8.02
C MET A 91 -16.26 15.32 8.48
N TRP A 92 -15.95 14.17 9.08
CA TRP A 92 -16.95 13.24 9.60
C TRP A 92 -16.43 12.56 10.86
N GLY A 93 -17.33 12.13 11.74
CA GLY A 93 -16.94 11.41 12.94
C GLY A 93 -18.04 11.32 13.99
N ARG A 94 -17.69 10.72 15.13
CA ARG A 94 -18.58 10.70 16.30
C ARG A 94 -18.56 12.06 16.98
N VAL A 95 -19.74 12.57 17.32
CA VAL A 95 -19.90 13.77 18.13
C VAL A 95 -20.64 13.49 19.44
N ASN A 96 -20.61 14.45 20.36
CA ASN A 96 -21.40 14.37 21.58
C ASN A 96 -22.90 14.60 21.26
N ASP A 97 -23.79 13.93 22.00
CA ASP A 97 -25.24 13.99 21.82
C ASP A 97 -25.81 15.43 21.82
N LYS A 98 -25.16 16.38 22.51
CA LYS A 98 -25.59 17.79 22.53
C LYS A 98 -25.61 18.47 21.15
N TYR A 99 -24.91 17.92 20.16
CA TYR A 99 -24.80 18.48 18.80
C TYR A 99 -25.83 17.91 17.83
N GLU A 100 -26.77 17.08 18.28
CA GLU A 100 -27.77 16.42 17.40
C GLU A 100 -28.58 17.42 16.56
N GLY A 101 -28.91 18.59 17.14
CA GLY A 101 -29.64 19.67 16.45
C GLY A 101 -28.77 20.84 15.99
N ASP A 102 -27.44 20.68 15.92
CA ASP A 102 -26.56 21.76 15.52
C ASP A 102 -26.76 22.12 14.03
N SER A 103 -27.00 23.40 13.76
CA SER A 103 -27.28 23.90 12.41
C SER A 103 -26.10 23.78 11.43
N SER A 104 -24.88 23.61 11.94
CA SER A 104 -23.63 23.48 11.18
C SER A 104 -23.26 22.03 10.85
N LEU A 105 -24.03 21.05 11.32
CA LEU A 105 -23.74 19.63 11.14
C LEU A 105 -24.93 18.89 10.51
N TRP A 106 -24.62 17.87 9.71
CA TRP A 106 -25.58 16.81 9.40
C TRP A 106 -25.36 15.65 10.35
N THR A 107 -26.36 15.35 11.17
CA THR A 107 -26.27 14.32 12.21
C THR A 107 -27.11 13.10 11.87
N THR A 108 -26.69 11.93 12.35
CA THR A 108 -27.49 10.70 12.29
C THR A 108 -27.14 9.79 13.46
N ARG A 109 -28.14 9.11 14.03
CA ARG A 109 -27.92 8.04 15.01
C ARG A 109 -27.87 6.70 14.31
N SER A 110 -26.76 5.98 14.47
CA SER A 110 -26.55 4.67 13.86
C SER A 110 -25.41 3.93 14.57
N GLU A 111 -25.43 2.61 14.52
CA GLU A 111 -24.29 1.77 14.94
C GLU A 111 -23.07 1.98 14.03
N GLU A 112 -23.34 2.35 12.78
CA GLU A 112 -22.33 2.45 11.72
C GLU A 112 -22.56 3.69 10.86
N LEU A 113 -21.48 4.28 10.36
CA LEU A 113 -21.50 5.41 9.43
C LEU A 113 -20.83 5.00 8.13
N TYR A 114 -21.58 5.02 7.02
CA TYR A 114 -20.97 5.00 5.70
C TYR A 114 -20.36 6.36 5.42
N LEU A 115 -19.10 6.36 4.98
CA LEU A 115 -18.36 7.60 4.82
C LEU A 115 -18.93 8.43 3.67
N PRO A 116 -18.99 9.76 3.82
CA PRO A 116 -19.55 10.61 2.80
C PRO A 116 -18.64 10.71 1.59
N ALA A 117 -19.26 10.85 0.42
CA ALA A 117 -18.55 11.26 -0.78
C ALA A 117 -18.02 12.69 -0.60
N GLY A 118 -16.76 12.89 -0.96
CA GLY A 118 -16.10 14.19 -0.97
C GLY A 118 -14.71 14.02 -1.55
N SER A 119 -14.34 14.86 -2.50
CA SER A 119 -12.99 14.89 -3.05
C SER A 119 -12.73 16.28 -3.59
N ALA A 120 -12.03 17.11 -2.81
CA ALA A 120 -11.53 18.38 -3.30
C ALA A 120 -10.21 18.15 -4.07
N GLY A 121 -10.22 18.39 -5.39
CA GLY A 121 -9.02 18.38 -6.22
C GLY A 121 -9.21 17.84 -7.64
N ILE A 122 -8.51 18.46 -8.60
CA ILE A 122 -8.49 18.03 -10.02
C ILE A 122 -7.56 16.82 -10.24
N LEU A 123 -6.56 16.67 -9.37
CA LEU A 123 -5.62 15.56 -9.37
C LEU A 123 -6.11 14.50 -8.39
N ALA A 124 -5.95 13.22 -8.74
CA ALA A 124 -6.29 12.08 -7.89
C ALA A 124 -5.87 12.34 -6.43
N PRO A 125 -6.67 11.92 -5.44
CA PRO A 125 -6.48 12.32 -4.05
C PRO A 125 -5.04 12.04 -3.62
N ILE A 126 -4.29 13.11 -3.41
CA ILE A 126 -2.90 13.02 -3.00
C ILE A 126 -2.94 12.45 -1.59
N LEU A 127 -2.31 11.28 -1.40
CA LEU A 127 -2.17 10.61 -0.11
C LEU A 127 -1.27 11.47 0.80
N LEU A 128 -1.83 12.51 1.41
CA LEU A 128 -1.13 13.36 2.37
C LEU A 128 -1.24 12.75 3.77
N PRO A 129 -0.12 12.49 4.46
CA PRO A 129 -0.15 12.05 5.85
C PRO A 129 -0.91 13.05 6.72
N GLY A 130 -1.76 12.56 7.63
CA GLY A 130 -2.46 13.42 8.60
C GLY A 130 -3.84 13.94 8.16
N GLU A 131 -4.35 13.54 6.98
CA GLU A 131 -5.68 13.92 6.48
C GLU A 131 -6.69 12.74 6.50
N PRO A 132 -7.04 12.16 7.66
CA PRO A 132 -7.75 10.88 7.74
C PRO A 132 -9.17 10.89 7.14
N PHE A 133 -9.76 12.07 6.90
CA PHE A 133 -11.15 12.21 6.46
C PHE A 133 -11.34 11.87 4.99
N THR A 134 -10.35 12.14 4.13
CA THR A 134 -10.40 11.90 2.66
C THR A 134 -9.69 10.62 2.24
N MET A 135 -8.76 10.16 3.08
CA MET A 135 -7.89 9.01 2.85
C MET A 135 -8.61 7.70 2.49
N PRO A 136 -9.79 7.36 3.05
CA PRO A 136 -10.51 6.15 2.66
C PRO A 136 -10.77 6.03 1.15
N SER A 137 -11.15 7.15 0.53
CA SER A 137 -11.40 7.22 -0.91
C SER A 137 -10.13 7.07 -1.74
N ALA A 138 -9.06 7.73 -1.30
CA ALA A 138 -7.75 7.68 -1.93
C ALA A 138 -7.14 6.28 -1.85
N ALA A 139 -7.35 5.58 -0.74
CA ALA A 139 -6.94 4.20 -0.57
C ALA A 139 -7.67 3.27 -1.54
N TRP A 140 -8.99 3.43 -1.73
CA TRP A 140 -9.71 2.67 -2.75
C TRP A 140 -9.27 2.99 -4.17
N ALA A 141 -9.02 4.27 -4.48
CA ALA A 141 -8.48 4.69 -5.76
C ALA A 141 -7.15 3.98 -6.07
N THR A 142 -6.26 3.91 -5.08
CA THR A 142 -4.95 3.23 -5.19
C THR A 142 -5.11 1.71 -5.35
N VAL A 143 -6.01 1.08 -4.59
CA VAL A 143 -6.28 -0.37 -4.69
C VAL A 143 -6.76 -0.78 -6.09
N TYR A 144 -7.49 0.11 -6.76
CA TYR A 144 -8.03 -0.11 -8.10
C TYR A 144 -7.21 0.49 -9.23
N GLN A 145 -6.06 1.09 -8.92
CA GLN A 145 -5.18 1.65 -9.94
C GLN A 145 -4.51 0.53 -10.72
N THR A 146 -4.95 0.37 -11.98
CA THR A 146 -4.42 -0.67 -12.89
C THR A 146 -3.19 -0.21 -13.68
N THR A 147 -2.94 1.11 -13.73
CA THR A 147 -1.87 1.72 -14.53
C THR A 147 -0.73 2.24 -13.68
N ARG A 148 0.46 1.70 -13.98
CA ARG A 148 1.75 1.71 -13.27
C ARG A 148 2.46 3.06 -13.10
N ALA A 149 1.86 4.19 -13.47
CA ALA A 149 2.53 5.48 -13.35
C ALA A 149 2.34 6.01 -11.92
N GLU A 150 3.38 5.90 -11.10
CA GLU A 150 3.55 6.68 -9.86
C GLU A 150 2.74 6.26 -8.62
N ALA A 151 2.47 4.96 -8.43
CA ALA A 151 2.06 4.52 -7.09
C ALA A 151 3.26 4.65 -6.13
N LEU A 152 3.06 5.36 -5.01
CA LEU A 152 4.07 5.55 -3.95
C LEU A 152 4.61 4.23 -3.37
N THR A 153 3.86 3.14 -3.53
CA THR A 153 4.20 1.80 -3.05
C THR A 153 3.84 0.73 -4.08
N ASP A 154 4.77 -0.18 -4.37
CA ASP A 154 4.61 -1.28 -5.32
C ASP A 154 3.83 -2.48 -4.72
N TYR A 155 2.52 -2.33 -4.59
CA TYR A 155 1.65 -3.44 -4.20
C TYR A 155 1.43 -4.48 -5.31
N ALA A 156 1.86 -4.20 -6.54
CA ALA A 156 1.84 -5.18 -7.63
C ALA A 156 3.00 -6.19 -7.52
N GLY A 157 4.00 -5.92 -6.68
CA GLY A 157 5.20 -6.76 -6.53
C GLY A 157 6.04 -6.82 -7.80
N VAL A 158 6.07 -5.71 -8.55
CA VAL A 158 6.83 -5.53 -9.78
C VAL A 158 8.34 -5.48 -9.53
N SER A 159 8.72 -4.77 -8.48
CA SER A 159 10.06 -4.46 -7.99
C SER A 159 10.35 -5.13 -6.65
N ASP A 160 9.31 -5.51 -5.90
CA ASP A 160 9.43 -6.28 -4.67
C ASP A 160 8.87 -7.70 -4.83
N TYR A 161 9.80 -8.66 -4.94
CA TYR A 161 9.47 -10.08 -5.03
C TYR A 161 8.84 -10.64 -3.74
N ALA A 162 9.21 -10.12 -2.56
CA ALA A 162 8.65 -10.57 -1.29
C ALA A 162 7.18 -10.17 -1.17
N VAL A 163 6.83 -8.95 -1.60
CA VAL A 163 5.42 -8.52 -1.71
C VAL A 163 4.67 -9.45 -2.67
N LYS A 164 5.20 -9.67 -3.87
CA LYS A 164 4.57 -10.59 -4.85
C LYS A 164 4.31 -11.98 -4.25
N ALA A 165 5.33 -12.59 -3.67
CA ALA A 165 5.25 -13.93 -3.08
C ALA A 165 4.25 -13.98 -1.91
N LYS A 166 4.22 -12.94 -1.08
CA LYS A 166 3.23 -12.81 0.01
C LYS A 166 1.81 -12.76 -0.55
N LEU A 167 1.55 -11.92 -1.55
CA LEU A 167 0.21 -11.81 -2.13
C LEU A 167 -0.22 -13.09 -2.86
N GLN A 168 0.70 -13.77 -3.57
CA GLN A 168 0.43 -15.07 -4.16
C GLN A 168 0.06 -16.11 -3.09
N SER A 169 0.82 -16.17 -1.99
CA SER A 169 0.54 -17.14 -0.92
C SER A 169 -0.82 -16.94 -0.25
N LEU A 170 -1.35 -15.70 -0.20
CA LEU A 170 -2.71 -15.44 0.27
C LEU A 170 -3.79 -16.05 -0.65
N ILE A 171 -3.51 -16.14 -1.95
CA ILE A 171 -4.40 -16.80 -2.93
C ILE A 171 -4.29 -18.32 -2.78
N ASP A 172 -3.07 -18.84 -2.59
CA ASP A 172 -2.85 -20.28 -2.43
C ASP A 172 -3.50 -20.81 -1.14
N GLN A 173 -3.46 -20.04 -0.06
CA GLN A 173 -4.09 -20.38 1.22
C GLN A 173 -5.63 -20.35 1.16
N ASP A 174 -6.21 -19.38 0.46
CA ASP A 174 -7.65 -19.26 0.29
C ASP A 174 -7.98 -18.80 -1.14
N PRO A 175 -8.24 -19.72 -2.08
CA PRO A 175 -8.53 -19.38 -3.48
C PRO A 175 -9.83 -18.58 -3.68
N VAL A 176 -10.72 -18.55 -2.68
CA VAL A 176 -12.02 -17.87 -2.73
C VAL A 176 -11.90 -16.46 -2.17
N ARG A 177 -11.34 -16.30 -0.97
CA ARG A 177 -11.25 -15.00 -0.27
C ARG A 177 -9.89 -14.34 -0.38
N GLY A 178 -8.85 -15.03 -0.83
CA GLY A 178 -7.49 -14.51 -0.96
C GLY A 178 -7.43 -13.21 -1.73
N HIS A 179 -8.16 -13.10 -2.85
CA HIS A 179 -8.25 -11.86 -3.63
C HIS A 179 -8.90 -10.70 -2.86
N ALA A 180 -9.93 -10.97 -2.05
CA ALA A 180 -10.55 -9.96 -1.19
C ALA A 180 -9.62 -9.56 -0.04
N ASN A 181 -8.94 -10.53 0.56
CA ASN A 181 -7.96 -10.31 1.63
C ASN A 181 -6.79 -9.44 1.15
N ILE A 182 -6.31 -9.65 -0.09
CA ILE A 182 -5.27 -8.79 -0.69
C ILE A 182 -5.72 -7.34 -0.74
N ARG A 183 -6.92 -7.06 -1.28
CA ARG A 183 -7.46 -5.69 -1.34
C ARG A 183 -7.60 -5.08 0.05
N ASN A 184 -8.12 -5.85 1.01
CA ASN A 184 -8.28 -5.39 2.38
C ASN A 184 -6.93 -5.06 3.05
N ILE A 185 -5.89 -5.88 2.82
CA ILE A 185 -4.56 -5.64 3.37
C ILE A 185 -3.92 -4.40 2.73
N ILE A 186 -4.01 -4.23 1.41
CA ILE A 186 -3.48 -3.03 0.72
C ILE A 186 -4.18 -1.78 1.24
N TRP A 187 -5.51 -1.78 1.28
CA TRP A 187 -6.30 -0.66 1.81
C TRP A 187 -5.92 -0.35 3.26
N THR A 188 -5.79 -1.39 4.09
CA THR A 188 -5.44 -1.25 5.51
C THR A 188 -4.04 -0.69 5.69
N ASP A 189 -3.07 -1.10 4.87
CA ASP A 189 -1.69 -0.61 4.93
C ASP A 189 -1.64 0.89 4.59
N ILE A 190 -2.31 1.31 3.51
CA ILE A 190 -2.42 2.74 3.13
C ILE A 190 -3.05 3.54 4.27
N MET A 191 -4.19 3.07 4.79
CA MET A 191 -4.92 3.77 5.86
C MET A 191 -4.15 3.80 7.17
N SER A 192 -3.44 2.73 7.51
CA SER A 192 -2.62 2.69 8.72
C SER A 192 -1.48 3.70 8.63
N ASN A 193 -0.81 3.81 7.48
CA ASN A 193 0.23 4.80 7.27
C ASN A 193 -0.31 6.24 7.32
N ALA A 194 -1.51 6.47 6.80
CA ALA A 194 -2.11 7.80 6.79
C ALA A 194 -2.63 8.26 8.16
N VAL A 195 -3.22 7.35 8.94
CA VAL A 195 -3.81 7.66 10.26
C VAL A 195 -2.75 7.66 11.37
N LEU A 196 -1.82 6.71 11.33
CA LEU A 196 -0.82 6.56 12.41
C LEU A 196 0.34 7.54 12.31
N GLY A 197 0.38 8.37 11.24
CA GLY A 197 1.27 9.52 11.13
C GLY A 197 2.68 9.23 11.62
N THR A 198 3.39 8.31 10.97
CA THR A 198 4.78 8.08 11.37
C THR A 198 5.62 9.26 10.85
N THR A 199 6.36 9.91 11.75
CA THR A 199 7.47 10.78 11.37
C THR A 199 8.62 9.90 10.85
N THR A 200 8.39 9.19 9.76
CA THR A 200 9.45 8.45 9.10
C THR A 200 10.33 9.48 8.41
N LYS A 201 11.57 9.62 8.88
CA LYS A 201 12.62 10.30 8.11
C LYS A 201 12.61 9.68 6.72
N SER A 202 12.14 10.48 5.75
CA SER A 202 12.27 10.29 4.30
C SER A 202 12.50 8.85 3.86
N ASN A 203 11.47 8.23 3.28
CA ASN A 203 11.54 7.00 2.50
C ASN A 203 12.92 6.86 1.86
N LEU A 204 13.71 5.92 2.36
CA LEU A 204 14.97 5.55 1.72
C LEU A 204 14.54 4.90 0.41
N MET A 205 14.55 5.67 -0.67
CA MET A 205 14.18 5.20 -1.99
C MET A 205 15.22 4.15 -2.37
N VAL A 206 14.88 2.88 -2.19
CA VAL A 206 15.73 1.77 -2.59
C VAL A 206 15.54 1.59 -4.08
N THR A 207 16.51 2.07 -4.84
CA THR A 207 16.61 1.80 -6.27
C THR A 207 16.82 0.29 -6.46
N PRO A 208 16.07 -0.38 -7.35
CA PRO A 208 16.27 -1.80 -7.62
C PRO A 208 17.70 -2.00 -8.09
N ASN A 209 18.42 -2.92 -7.43
CA ASN A 209 19.75 -3.43 -7.76
C ASN A 209 20.42 -2.65 -8.90
N HIS A 210 21.16 -1.58 -8.57
CA HIS A 210 22.22 -1.17 -9.48
C HIS A 210 23.22 -2.32 -9.48
N PRO A 211 23.46 -3.01 -10.62
CA PRO A 211 24.55 -3.96 -10.70
C PRO A 211 25.85 -3.19 -10.51
N SER A 212 26.32 -3.07 -9.26
CA SER A 212 27.65 -2.56 -8.97
C SER A 212 28.62 -3.70 -9.23
N ILE A 213 29.41 -3.58 -10.29
CA ILE A 213 30.54 -4.48 -10.51
C ILE A 213 31.60 -4.07 -9.49
N GLU A 214 31.57 -4.70 -8.31
CA GLU A 214 32.70 -4.64 -7.40
C GLU A 214 33.83 -5.50 -7.99
N TYR A 215 34.85 -4.83 -8.51
CA TYR A 215 36.01 -5.49 -9.06
C TYR A 215 36.97 -5.86 -7.93
N ASP A 216 37.11 -7.16 -7.65
CA ASP A 216 38.10 -7.65 -6.70
C ASP A 216 39.48 -7.69 -7.36
N PHE A 217 40.35 -6.77 -6.94
CA PHE A 217 41.70 -6.59 -7.47
C PHE A 217 42.58 -7.84 -7.38
N ARG A 218 42.21 -8.84 -6.57
CA ARG A 218 42.90 -10.14 -6.54
C ARG A 218 42.83 -10.87 -7.88
N PHE A 219 41.77 -10.66 -8.66
CA PHE A 219 41.65 -11.24 -10.00
C PHE A 219 42.36 -10.42 -11.09
N ALA A 220 42.78 -9.18 -10.81
CA ALA A 220 43.62 -8.37 -11.71
C ALA A 220 45.12 -8.65 -11.61
N ILE A 221 45.56 -9.51 -10.66
CA ILE A 221 46.98 -9.81 -10.43
C ILE A 221 47.71 -10.19 -11.75
N PRO A 222 47.17 -11.06 -12.63
CA PRO A 222 47.83 -11.38 -13.90
C PRO A 222 47.97 -10.16 -14.82
N GLY A 223 46.99 -9.26 -14.82
CA GLY A 223 46.99 -8.02 -15.60
C GLY A 223 48.04 -7.03 -15.10
N PHE A 224 48.21 -6.88 -13.79
CA PHE A 224 49.27 -6.03 -13.21
C PHE A 224 50.67 -6.58 -13.50
N ILE A 225 50.85 -7.90 -13.48
CA ILE A 225 52.13 -8.53 -13.84
C ILE A 225 52.45 -8.28 -15.32
N LEU A 226 51.47 -8.45 -16.22
CA LEU A 226 51.63 -8.10 -17.63
C LEU A 226 51.94 -6.62 -17.81
N LEU A 227 51.20 -5.73 -17.14
CA LEU A 227 51.42 -4.29 -17.25
C LEU A 227 52.82 -3.90 -16.77
N ALA A 228 53.30 -4.47 -15.67
CA ALA A 228 54.66 -4.24 -15.17
C ALA A 228 55.74 -4.77 -16.14
N LEU A 229 55.51 -5.90 -16.80
CA LEU A 229 56.43 -6.46 -17.81
C LEU A 229 56.49 -5.62 -19.08
N TRP A 230 55.35 -5.07 -19.52
CA TRP A 230 55.24 -4.32 -20.77
C TRP A 230 55.49 -2.82 -20.62
N LEU A 231 55.36 -2.27 -19.40
CA LEU A 231 55.59 -0.84 -19.14
C LEU A 231 56.94 -0.33 -19.65
N PRO A 232 58.08 -1.03 -19.39
CA PRO A 232 59.39 -0.57 -19.85
C PRO A 232 59.46 -0.49 -21.37
N SER A 233 58.90 -1.47 -22.08
CA SER A 233 58.86 -1.52 -23.54
C SER A 233 57.98 -0.42 -24.14
N ILE A 234 56.86 -0.09 -23.48
CA ILE A 234 55.99 1.01 -23.88
C ILE A 234 56.68 2.36 -23.66
N VAL A 235 57.35 2.53 -22.52
CA VAL A 235 58.08 3.76 -22.19
C VAL A 235 59.27 3.97 -23.14
N THR A 236 60.03 2.93 -23.48
CA THR A 236 61.13 3.05 -24.44
C THR A 236 60.63 3.32 -25.85
N ALA A 237 59.54 2.68 -26.28
CA ALA A 237 58.92 2.96 -27.57
C ALA A 237 58.43 4.42 -27.66
N LEU A 238 57.79 4.94 -26.60
CA LEU A 238 57.35 6.34 -26.55
C LEU A 238 58.54 7.32 -26.53
N ALA A 239 59.62 6.99 -25.82
CA ALA A 239 60.82 7.81 -25.78
C ALA A 239 61.59 7.85 -27.11
N LEU A 240 61.42 6.85 -27.97
CA LEU A 240 62.01 6.80 -29.31
C LEU A 240 61.17 7.52 -30.38
N VAL A 241 59.92 7.87 -30.07
CA VAL A 241 58.98 8.55 -30.99
C VAL A 241 58.96 10.07 -30.77
N ILE A 242 59.60 10.57 -29.70
CA ILE A 242 59.90 12.00 -29.45
C ILE A 242 61.30 12.32 -29.96
#